data_AF-A0AAQ3WWX2-F1
#
_entry.id   AF-A0AAQ3WWX2-F1
#
_cell.length_a   1.000
_cell.length_b   1.000
_cell.length_c   1.000
_cell.angle_alpha   90.00
_cell.angle_beta   90.00
_cell.angle_gamma   90.00
#
_symmetry.space_group_name_H-M   'P 1'
#
loop_
_entity.id
_entity.type
_entity.pdbx_description
1 polymer ?
#
loop_
_entity_poly.entity_id
_entity_poly.type
_entity_poly.pdbx_seq_one_letter_code
_entity_poly.pdbx_strand_id
1 'polypeptide(L)'
;MRRLSTIECFITVKNKYPLPHIDILFDRLGEATVFSKIDLRSGYHQIKVREEDIPKTAFSTRYGLYEYLVMSFGLTNAPAFFMYLMNSVFMNELDKFVVVFIDDILVYSKNEKEHEEHLRIVLSRLREHKLYAKFSKCAFWLKEVAFLGHILSAKGVVVDPSKVEDVLNWKQPQTVTEIRSFLGLAGYYRRFIKDFSKIAKPMTALTQKNAKFAWSPKCEEAFGTLKKLLTSAPVLAQPDITKPFDVYCDASGSGLGCVLMQEGRVIAYASCQLRKHEVNYPTHDLELLAVVYALKKWRHYLLGNTCHIYTDHKSLKYIFTQPELNMRQRRWLELIKDYDLEVHYHPGKANVVADALSRKAHCNFIEARPTVRVLCCEIGDIEMPTALEAELYNLVLEPTIKDQIIAAQKQDKGMSHIRDEINDKKKACFKLDEEGVLWFKNRLVVPKDMELRKKILDEAHTSMFTLHPGSNKMYQDLKQKFWWTRMKREIAKYVSECDVCQRVKADHLKPAGMLQPLAVPARKWEDIHMDFIVGLPRTRRGMIPFG
;
A
#
# COMPACT_ATOMS: atom_id res chain seq x y z
N MET A 1 -7.67 26.48 6.16
CA MET A 1 -7.55 25.63 4.95
C MET A 1 -7.50 24.13 5.25
N ARG A 2 -6.64 23.60 6.14
CA ARG A 2 -6.54 22.13 6.40
C ARG A 2 -7.80 21.42 6.93
N ARG A 3 -8.81 22.14 7.44
CA ARG A 3 -10.07 21.52 7.94
C ARG A 3 -11.13 21.29 6.85
N LEU A 4 -11.12 22.05 5.76
CA LEU A 4 -12.08 21.88 4.65
C LEU A 4 -11.79 20.63 3.82
N SER A 5 -10.51 20.39 3.52
CA SER A 5 -10.07 19.22 2.72
C SER A 5 -10.41 17.87 3.35
N THR A 6 -10.50 17.80 4.69
CA THR A 6 -10.68 16.53 5.39
C THR A 6 -12.14 16.12 5.49
N ILE A 7 -13.08 17.08 5.59
CA ILE A 7 -14.52 16.77 5.75
C ILE A 7 -15.17 16.44 4.39
N GLU A 8 -14.83 17.15 3.32
CA GLU A 8 -15.38 16.87 1.99
C GLU A 8 -15.04 15.48 1.45
N CYS A 9 -13.85 14.96 1.79
CA CYS A 9 -13.36 13.67 1.28
C CYS A 9 -14.18 12.46 1.77
N PHE A 10 -14.97 12.64 2.84
CA PHE A 10 -15.84 11.60 3.41
C PHE A 10 -17.33 11.74 3.02
N ILE A 11 -17.81 12.95 2.71
CA ILE A 11 -19.23 13.21 2.43
C ILE A 11 -19.52 13.24 0.91
N THR A 12 -18.57 13.75 0.11
CA THR A 12 -18.77 13.92 -1.33
C THR A 12 -18.57 12.61 -2.08
N VAL A 13 -19.51 12.25 -2.96
CA VAL A 13 -19.38 11.09 -3.85
C VAL A 13 -18.19 11.32 -4.78
N LYS A 14 -17.19 10.42 -4.72
CA LYS A 14 -15.95 10.55 -5.48
C LYS A 14 -16.18 10.25 -6.96
N ASN A 15 -15.86 11.22 -7.82
CA ASN A 15 -15.81 11.02 -9.26
C ASN A 15 -14.47 10.35 -9.63
N LYS A 16 -14.54 9.10 -10.09
CA LYS A 16 -13.37 8.35 -10.57
C LYS A 16 -13.21 8.56 -12.08
N TYR A 17 -12.93 9.79 -12.48
CA TYR A 17 -12.61 10.04 -13.89
C TYR A 17 -11.29 9.33 -14.25
N PRO A 18 -11.24 8.55 -15.34
CA PRO A 18 -10.02 7.85 -15.73
C PRO A 18 -8.95 8.85 -16.13
N LEU A 19 -7.82 8.83 -15.41
CA LEU A 19 -6.63 9.55 -15.84
C LEU A 19 -5.80 8.61 -16.74
N PRO A 20 -5.34 9.08 -17.91
CA PRO A 20 -4.46 8.29 -18.74
C PRO A 20 -3.16 7.97 -17.99
N HIS A 21 -2.64 6.77 -18.22
CA HIS A 21 -1.35 6.39 -17.64
C HIS A 21 -0.26 7.23 -18.31
N ILE A 22 0.59 7.87 -17.51
CA ILE A 22 1.58 8.85 -17.99
C ILE A 22 2.52 8.22 -19.03
N ASP A 23 2.91 6.96 -18.84
CA ASP A 23 3.70 6.21 -19.84
C ASP A 23 3.06 6.24 -21.24
N ILE A 24 1.74 5.99 -21.34
CA ILE A 24 1.01 5.98 -22.62
C ILE A 24 1.02 7.36 -23.29
N LEU A 25 0.94 8.42 -22.49
CA LEU A 25 1.02 9.79 -23.01
C LEU A 25 2.38 10.06 -23.64
N PHE A 26 3.46 9.55 -23.05
CA PHE A 26 4.81 9.74 -23.57
C PHE A 26 5.09 8.98 -24.86
N ASP A 27 4.47 7.82 -25.04
CA ASP A 27 4.67 7.00 -26.24
C ASP A 27 4.11 7.67 -27.50
N ARG A 28 3.07 8.49 -27.34
CA ARG A 28 2.46 9.27 -28.44
C ARG A 28 3.33 10.43 -28.92
N LEU A 29 4.36 10.79 -28.15
CA LEU A 29 5.27 11.89 -28.46
C LEU A 29 6.43 11.47 -29.39
N GLY A 30 6.42 10.22 -29.88
CA GLY A 30 7.48 9.52 -30.62
C GLY A 30 8.23 10.31 -31.69
N GLU A 31 7.47 11.03 -32.51
CA GLU A 31 8.01 11.70 -33.71
C GLU A 31 8.13 13.23 -33.51
N ALA A 32 7.84 13.71 -32.30
CA ALA A 32 7.83 15.13 -32.02
C ALA A 32 9.25 15.69 -31.87
N THR A 33 9.53 16.78 -32.57
CA THR A 33 10.80 17.51 -32.47
C THR A 33 10.62 18.90 -31.86
N VAL A 34 9.39 19.42 -31.88
CA VAL A 34 9.04 20.75 -31.36
C VAL A 34 7.88 20.62 -30.37
N PHE A 35 8.01 21.31 -29.24
CA PHE A 35 7.09 21.27 -28.12
C PHE A 35 6.70 22.67 -27.66
N SER A 36 5.47 22.83 -27.21
CA SER A 36 5.00 24.01 -26.50
C SER A 36 4.18 23.60 -25.28
N LYS A 37 4.40 24.28 -24.16
CA LYS A 37 3.67 24.09 -22.91
C LYS A 37 2.79 25.30 -22.62
N ILE A 38 1.52 25.06 -22.39
CA ILE A 38 0.53 26.08 -22.02
C ILE A 38 0.03 25.77 -20.60
N ASP A 39 0.18 26.73 -19.69
CA ASP A 39 -0.28 26.67 -18.29
C ASP A 39 -1.52 27.55 -18.12
N LEU A 40 -2.62 26.98 -17.62
CA LEU A 40 -3.86 27.72 -17.42
C LEU A 40 -3.81 28.61 -16.18
N ARG A 41 -4.29 29.85 -16.30
CA ARG A 41 -4.28 30.83 -15.20
C ARG A 41 -5.28 30.43 -14.13
N SER A 42 -4.81 29.88 -13.00
CA SER A 42 -5.67 29.44 -11.91
C SER A 42 -6.80 28.54 -12.43
N GLY A 43 -6.43 27.45 -13.13
CA GLY A 43 -7.34 26.59 -13.89
C GLY A 43 -8.69 26.34 -13.21
N TYR A 44 -8.68 25.89 -11.95
CA TYR A 44 -9.90 25.64 -11.19
C TYR A 44 -10.82 26.87 -11.05
N HIS A 45 -10.27 28.06 -10.79
CA HIS A 45 -11.06 29.28 -10.62
C HIS A 45 -11.76 29.76 -11.91
N GLN A 46 -11.44 29.18 -13.06
CA GLN A 46 -12.11 29.49 -14.33
C GLN A 46 -13.43 28.71 -14.48
N ILE A 47 -13.67 27.70 -13.65
CA ILE A 47 -14.84 26.84 -13.68
C ILE A 47 -15.85 27.32 -12.63
N LYS A 48 -17.10 27.55 -13.03
CA LYS A 48 -18.17 27.92 -12.10
C LYS A 48 -18.65 26.70 -11.31
N VAL A 49 -18.91 26.89 -10.02
CA VAL A 49 -19.62 25.90 -9.20
C VAL A 49 -21.10 25.97 -9.55
N ARG A 50 -21.78 24.82 -9.59
CA ARG A 50 -23.23 24.77 -9.80
C ARG A 50 -23.93 25.48 -8.65
N GLU A 51 -24.95 26.28 -8.93
CA GLU A 51 -25.59 27.15 -7.92
C GLU A 51 -26.07 26.41 -6.66
N GLU A 52 -26.60 25.19 -6.82
CA GLU A 52 -27.04 24.32 -5.72
C GLU A 52 -25.90 23.81 -4.82
N ASP A 53 -24.67 23.84 -5.32
CA ASP A 53 -23.47 23.35 -4.63
C ASP A 53 -22.62 24.47 -4.02
N ILE A 54 -22.90 25.75 -4.34
CA ILE A 54 -22.15 26.90 -3.81
C ILE A 54 -22.12 26.92 -2.26
N PRO A 55 -23.25 26.71 -1.54
CA PRO A 55 -23.25 26.72 -0.08
C PRO A 55 -22.38 25.62 0.54
N LYS A 56 -22.10 24.53 -0.20
CA LYS A 56 -21.24 23.43 0.27
C LYS A 56 -19.77 23.84 0.34
N THR A 57 -19.39 24.89 -0.38
CA THR A 57 -18.03 25.43 -0.41
C THR A 57 -17.75 26.48 0.67
N ALA A 58 -18.70 26.70 1.58
CA ALA A 58 -18.63 27.74 2.60
C ALA A 58 -17.41 27.58 3.52
N PHE A 59 -16.72 28.69 3.78
CA PHE A 59 -15.61 28.77 4.73
C PHE A 59 -15.76 29.96 5.66
N SER A 60 -15.38 29.77 6.92
CA SER A 60 -15.46 30.80 7.96
C SER A 60 -14.12 31.52 8.11
N THR A 61 -14.21 32.84 8.21
CA THR A 61 -13.13 33.72 8.65
C THR A 61 -13.56 34.40 9.96
N ARG A 62 -12.63 35.09 10.64
CA ARG A 62 -12.94 35.89 11.84
C ARG A 62 -14.08 36.90 11.60
N TYR A 63 -14.23 37.39 10.37
CA TYR A 63 -15.11 38.50 10.02
C TYR A 63 -16.35 38.08 9.22
N GLY A 64 -16.59 36.78 9.03
CA GLY A 64 -17.78 36.31 8.32
C GLY A 64 -17.63 34.94 7.66
N LEU A 65 -18.75 34.48 7.10
CA LEU A 65 -18.84 33.28 6.28
C LEU A 65 -18.82 33.67 4.81
N TYR A 66 -17.99 32.99 4.03
CA TYR A 66 -17.81 33.24 2.60
C TYR A 66 -17.98 31.94 1.83
N GLU A 67 -18.41 32.02 0.58
CA GLU A 67 -18.66 30.89 -0.30
C GLU A 67 -17.91 31.08 -1.62
N TYR A 68 -17.53 29.98 -2.27
CA TYR A 68 -16.86 30.03 -3.57
C TYR A 68 -17.87 29.91 -4.71
N LEU A 69 -17.91 30.92 -5.58
CA LEU A 69 -18.70 30.89 -6.82
C LEU A 69 -18.01 30.10 -7.96
N VAL A 70 -16.71 29.89 -7.81
CA VAL A 70 -15.84 29.19 -8.76
C VAL A 70 -15.11 28.06 -8.07
N MET A 71 -14.76 27.02 -8.81
CA MET A 71 -14.20 25.80 -8.25
C MET A 71 -12.88 26.11 -7.54
N SER A 72 -12.81 25.86 -6.25
CA SER A 72 -11.66 26.23 -5.40
C SER A 72 -10.69 25.07 -5.22
N PHE A 73 -9.47 25.39 -4.78
CA PHE A 73 -8.49 24.38 -4.41
C PHE A 73 -8.94 23.59 -3.17
N GLY A 74 -8.76 22.27 -3.22
CA GLY A 74 -9.06 21.37 -2.10
C GLY A 74 -10.37 20.60 -2.26
N LEU A 75 -11.20 20.94 -3.26
CA LEU A 75 -12.40 20.18 -3.58
C LEU A 75 -12.04 18.78 -4.08
N THR A 76 -12.67 17.75 -3.50
CA THR A 76 -12.31 16.33 -3.74
C THR A 76 -12.36 15.93 -5.22
N ASN A 77 -13.32 16.46 -5.98
CA ASN A 77 -13.54 16.12 -7.39
C ASN A 77 -12.97 17.15 -8.37
N ALA A 78 -12.33 18.23 -7.91
CA ALA A 78 -11.86 19.31 -8.79
C ALA A 78 -10.89 18.83 -9.89
N PRO A 79 -9.85 18.01 -9.60
CA PRO A 79 -8.95 17.53 -10.65
C PRO A 79 -9.66 16.64 -11.68
N ALA A 80 -10.58 15.79 -11.22
CA ALA A 80 -11.34 14.87 -12.09
C ALA A 80 -12.28 15.63 -13.04
N PHE A 81 -12.98 16.65 -12.51
CA PHE A 81 -13.85 17.49 -13.33
C PHE A 81 -13.06 18.37 -14.31
N PHE A 82 -11.91 18.89 -13.88
CA PHE A 82 -11.03 19.66 -14.75
C PHE A 82 -10.54 18.82 -15.93
N MET A 83 -10.10 17.60 -15.67
CA MET A 83 -9.70 16.65 -16.70
C MET A 83 -10.85 16.31 -17.66
N TYR A 84 -12.07 16.13 -17.15
CA TYR A 84 -13.24 15.92 -17.99
C TYR A 84 -13.50 17.13 -18.92
N LEU A 85 -13.41 18.35 -18.39
CA LEU A 85 -13.57 19.57 -19.20
C LEU A 85 -12.50 19.65 -20.28
N MET A 86 -11.22 19.50 -19.91
CA MET A 86 -10.11 19.56 -20.86
C MET A 86 -10.24 18.50 -21.95
N ASN A 87 -10.60 17.27 -21.57
CA ASN A 87 -10.81 16.21 -22.52
C ASN A 87 -11.97 16.50 -23.47
N SER A 88 -13.03 17.14 -22.98
CA SER A 88 -14.18 17.54 -23.81
C SER A 88 -13.81 18.66 -24.78
N VAL A 89 -12.99 19.63 -24.35
CA VAL A 89 -12.56 20.78 -25.18
C VAL A 89 -11.61 20.34 -26.29
N PHE A 90 -10.66 19.46 -25.99
CA PHE A 90 -9.62 19.01 -26.91
C PHE A 90 -9.88 17.62 -27.51
N MET A 91 -11.09 17.07 -27.37
CA MET A 91 -11.40 15.68 -27.73
C MET A 91 -10.94 15.29 -29.14
N ASN A 92 -10.98 16.22 -30.09
CA ASN A 92 -10.61 15.96 -31.48
C ASN A 92 -9.10 16.02 -31.73
N GLU A 93 -8.36 16.70 -30.85
CA GLU A 93 -6.94 17.02 -30.94
C GLU A 93 -6.07 16.17 -29.97
N LEU A 94 -6.70 15.57 -28.94
CA LEU A 94 -6.06 14.65 -28.00
C LEU A 94 -5.42 13.47 -28.72
N ASP A 95 -4.27 13.04 -28.21
CA ASP A 95 -3.47 11.91 -28.71
C ASP A 95 -3.02 12.02 -30.18
N LYS A 96 -3.24 13.18 -30.83
CA LYS A 96 -2.72 13.51 -32.17
C LYS A 96 -1.53 14.46 -32.08
N PHE A 97 -1.73 15.61 -31.44
CA PHE A 97 -0.71 16.64 -31.24
C PHE A 97 -0.89 17.41 -29.91
N VAL A 98 -1.90 17.05 -29.11
CA VAL A 98 -2.15 17.62 -27.79
C VAL A 98 -2.18 16.52 -26.74
N VAL A 99 -1.48 16.73 -25.64
CA VAL A 99 -1.58 15.95 -24.40
C VAL A 99 -1.99 16.90 -23.28
N VAL A 100 -3.06 16.56 -22.55
CA VAL A 100 -3.51 17.35 -21.40
C VAL A 100 -3.36 16.54 -20.13
N PHE A 101 -2.76 17.16 -19.11
CA PHE A 101 -2.69 16.60 -17.78
C PHE A 101 -3.00 17.68 -16.72
N ILE A 102 -4.20 17.62 -16.18
CA ILE A 102 -4.76 18.61 -15.25
C ILE A 102 -4.60 20.00 -15.87
N ASP A 103 -3.81 20.89 -15.27
CA ASP A 103 -3.67 22.28 -15.67
C ASP A 103 -2.62 22.50 -16.78
N ASP A 104 -1.81 21.48 -17.10
CA ASP A 104 -0.74 21.54 -18.10
C ASP A 104 -1.21 20.98 -19.45
N ILE A 105 -1.16 21.82 -20.49
CA ILE A 105 -1.42 21.43 -21.88
C ILE A 105 -0.08 21.39 -22.61
N LEU A 106 0.27 20.22 -23.13
CA LEU A 106 1.44 20.00 -23.97
C LEU A 106 1.01 19.87 -25.44
N VAL A 107 1.56 20.73 -26.29
CA VAL A 107 1.42 20.65 -27.74
C VAL A 107 2.74 20.15 -28.32
N TYR A 108 2.68 19.17 -29.21
CA TYR A 108 3.87 18.53 -29.78
C TYR A 108 3.69 18.34 -31.28
N SER A 109 4.77 18.44 -32.05
CA SER A 109 4.71 18.37 -33.53
C SER A 109 6.03 17.90 -34.13
N LYS A 110 5.97 17.36 -35.35
CA LYS A 110 7.14 16.82 -36.04
C LYS A 110 8.02 17.91 -36.63
N ASN A 111 7.44 19.06 -37.00
CA ASN A 111 8.11 20.16 -37.68
C ASN A 111 7.58 21.49 -37.16
N GLU A 112 8.36 22.57 -37.34
CA GLU A 112 7.95 23.92 -36.93
C GLU A 112 6.68 24.42 -37.67
N LYS A 113 6.53 24.11 -38.96
CA LYS A 113 5.35 24.52 -39.74
C LYS A 113 4.05 23.91 -39.22
N GLU A 114 4.05 22.59 -38.99
CA GLU A 114 2.91 21.90 -38.37
C GLU A 114 2.62 22.45 -36.97
N HIS A 115 3.68 22.79 -36.23
CA HIS A 115 3.55 23.34 -34.88
C HIS A 115 2.81 24.68 -34.85
N GLU A 116 3.01 25.54 -35.85
CA GLU A 116 2.28 26.80 -35.99
C GLU A 116 0.77 26.55 -36.12
N GLU A 117 0.39 25.61 -36.99
CA GLU A 117 -1.01 25.24 -37.24
C GLU A 117 -1.64 24.63 -35.98
N HIS A 118 -0.93 23.71 -35.34
CA HIS A 118 -1.38 23.09 -34.09
C HIS A 118 -1.59 24.10 -32.97
N LEU A 119 -0.65 25.04 -32.78
CA LEU A 119 -0.80 26.12 -31.80
C LEU A 119 -2.00 27.01 -32.12
N ARG A 120 -2.23 27.32 -33.40
CA ARG A 120 -3.39 28.12 -33.83
C ARG A 120 -4.70 27.43 -33.47
N ILE A 121 -4.80 26.13 -33.69
CA ILE A 121 -5.98 25.33 -33.32
C ILE A 121 -6.18 25.37 -31.80
N VAL A 122 -5.13 25.05 -31.02
CA VAL A 122 -5.20 24.98 -29.55
C VAL A 122 -5.59 26.32 -28.93
N LEU A 123 -4.97 27.42 -29.36
CA LEU A 123 -5.28 28.76 -28.86
C LEU A 123 -6.70 29.20 -29.27
N SER A 124 -7.18 28.79 -30.45
CA SER A 124 -8.55 29.07 -30.89
C SER A 124 -9.57 28.32 -30.03
N ARG A 125 -9.32 27.05 -29.69
CA ARG A 125 -10.17 26.26 -28.78
C ARG A 125 -10.25 26.87 -27.39
N LEU A 126 -9.11 27.30 -26.83
CA LEU A 126 -9.06 27.99 -25.55
C LEU A 126 -9.88 29.29 -25.59
N ARG A 127 -9.77 30.05 -26.68
CA ARG A 127 -10.54 31.30 -26.87
C ARG A 127 -12.04 31.06 -26.98
N GLU A 128 -12.46 30.05 -27.74
CA GLU A 128 -13.86 29.65 -27.91
C GLU A 128 -14.51 29.28 -26.57
N HIS A 129 -13.79 28.50 -25.75
CA HIS A 129 -14.26 28.05 -24.44
C HIS A 129 -13.96 29.03 -23.30
N LYS A 130 -13.43 30.23 -23.62
CA LYS A 130 -13.07 31.29 -22.66
C LYS A 130 -12.13 30.80 -21.54
N LEU A 131 -11.20 29.93 -21.89
CA LEU A 131 -10.12 29.45 -21.03
C LEU A 131 -8.88 30.33 -21.22
N TYR A 132 -8.35 30.86 -20.12
CA TYR A 132 -7.26 31.81 -20.13
C TYR A 132 -5.96 31.16 -19.65
N ALA A 133 -4.93 31.23 -20.48
CA ALA A 133 -3.58 30.81 -20.12
C ALA A 133 -2.81 31.92 -19.39
N LYS A 134 -1.87 31.55 -18.52
CA LYS A 134 -0.93 32.49 -17.91
C LYS A 134 0.32 32.56 -18.77
N PHE A 135 0.42 33.60 -19.61
CA PHE A 135 1.52 33.77 -20.56
C PHE A 135 2.92 33.64 -19.93
N SER A 136 3.12 34.21 -18.73
CA SER A 136 4.42 34.14 -18.02
C SER A 136 4.88 32.73 -17.62
N LYS A 137 3.99 31.74 -17.68
CA LYS A 137 4.27 30.32 -17.39
C LYS A 137 4.18 29.43 -18.63
N CYS A 138 3.76 29.99 -19.76
CA CYS A 138 3.72 29.29 -21.03
C CYS A 138 5.11 29.35 -21.66
N ALA A 139 5.48 28.29 -22.36
CA ALA A 139 6.72 28.21 -23.13
C ALA A 139 6.41 27.66 -24.51
N PHE A 140 6.95 28.28 -25.55
CA PHE A 140 6.64 27.93 -26.94
C PHE A 140 7.90 27.58 -27.72
N TRP A 141 7.77 26.76 -28.75
CA TRP A 141 8.84 26.43 -29.71
C TRP A 141 10.10 25.82 -29.06
N LEU A 142 9.90 24.96 -28.07
CA LEU A 142 10.97 24.29 -27.37
C LEU A 142 11.42 23.01 -28.11
N LYS A 143 12.73 22.76 -28.13
CA LYS A 143 13.28 21.46 -28.58
C LYS A 143 13.25 20.40 -27.49
N GLU A 144 13.29 20.84 -26.24
CA GLU A 144 13.19 20.01 -25.05
C GLU A 144 12.25 20.66 -24.05
N VAL A 145 11.36 19.87 -23.43
CA VAL A 145 10.37 20.40 -22.48
C VAL A 145 10.26 19.52 -21.24
N ALA A 146 10.20 20.16 -20.07
CA ALA A 146 9.90 19.50 -18.82
C ALA A 146 8.38 19.30 -18.68
N PHE A 147 7.94 18.03 -18.65
CA PHE A 147 6.53 17.64 -18.53
C PHE A 147 6.40 16.42 -17.61
N LEU A 148 5.53 16.53 -16.59
CA LEU A 148 5.26 15.45 -15.62
C LEU A 148 6.50 14.84 -14.95
N GLY A 149 7.53 15.65 -14.67
CA GLY A 149 8.78 15.18 -14.05
C GLY A 149 9.75 14.49 -15.01
N HIS A 150 9.52 14.61 -16.32
CA HIS A 150 10.41 14.11 -17.36
C HIS A 150 10.81 15.23 -18.31
N ILE A 151 12.01 15.12 -18.90
CA ILE A 151 12.41 15.93 -20.05
C ILE A 151 12.07 15.14 -21.31
N LEU A 152 11.27 15.77 -22.16
CA LEU A 152 10.91 15.28 -23.48
C LEU A 152 11.81 15.93 -24.51
N SER A 153 12.38 15.11 -25.40
CA SER A 153 13.25 15.56 -26.47
C SER A 153 13.04 14.68 -27.70
N ALA A 154 13.54 15.12 -28.86
CA ALA A 154 13.56 14.29 -30.08
C ALA A 154 14.35 12.97 -29.93
N LYS A 155 15.22 12.85 -28.91
CA LYS A 155 16.01 11.63 -28.65
C LYS A 155 15.26 10.62 -27.77
N GLY A 156 14.17 11.04 -27.13
CA GLY A 156 13.39 10.23 -26.21
C GLY A 156 13.13 10.94 -24.88
N VAL A 157 12.77 10.14 -23.88
CA VAL A 157 12.33 10.61 -22.56
C VAL A 157 13.45 10.42 -21.54
N VAL A 158 13.74 11.47 -20.77
CA VAL A 158 14.74 11.48 -19.70
C VAL A 158 14.08 11.89 -18.38
N VAL A 159 14.66 11.52 -17.25
CA VAL A 159 14.25 12.01 -15.93
C VAL A 159 14.63 13.48 -15.79
N ASP A 160 13.75 14.31 -15.21
CA ASP A 160 14.04 15.72 -14.97
C ASP A 160 15.21 15.89 -13.97
N PRO A 161 16.34 16.53 -14.36
CA PRO A 161 17.51 16.75 -13.51
C PRO A 161 17.18 17.48 -12.20
N SER A 162 16.18 18.37 -12.19
CA SER A 162 15.76 19.05 -10.96
C SER A 162 15.23 18.07 -9.91
N LYS A 163 14.54 17.00 -10.35
CA LYS A 163 14.10 15.90 -9.48
C LYS A 163 15.22 14.95 -9.12
N VAL A 164 16.22 14.83 -9.99
CA VAL A 164 17.43 14.06 -9.71
C VAL A 164 18.24 14.71 -8.58
N GLU A 165 18.36 16.04 -8.54
CA GLU A 165 19.03 16.77 -7.46
C GLU A 165 18.33 16.59 -6.11
N ASP A 166 16.99 16.66 -6.08
CA ASP A 166 16.19 16.37 -4.89
C ASP A 166 16.47 14.95 -4.35
N VAL A 167 16.61 13.97 -5.26
CA VAL A 167 16.95 12.58 -4.91
C VAL A 167 18.39 12.45 -4.42
N LEU A 168 19.35 13.14 -5.03
CA LEU A 168 20.76 13.14 -4.60
C LEU A 168 20.91 13.70 -3.20
N ASN A 169 20.19 14.76 -2.87
CA ASN A 169 20.22 15.41 -1.57
C ASN A 169 19.32 14.73 -0.53
N TRP A 170 18.61 13.67 -0.92
CA TRP A 170 17.73 12.93 -0.03
C TRP A 170 18.54 12.26 1.10
N LYS A 171 18.22 12.60 2.35
CA LYS A 171 18.83 12.03 3.55
C LYS A 171 18.35 10.60 3.78
N GLN A 172 19.16 9.79 4.45
CA GLN A 172 18.78 8.42 4.82
C GLN A 172 17.43 8.44 5.56
N PRO A 173 16.41 7.70 5.09
CA PRO A 173 15.09 7.72 5.71
C PRO A 173 15.13 7.02 7.07
N GLN A 174 14.60 7.70 8.10
CA GLN A 174 14.57 7.22 9.49
C GLN A 174 13.20 6.65 9.89
N THR A 175 12.19 6.86 9.06
CA THR A 175 10.83 6.39 9.34
C THR A 175 10.24 5.57 8.19
N VAL A 176 9.28 4.69 8.51
CA VAL A 176 8.55 3.91 7.49
C VAL A 176 7.83 4.82 6.49
N THR A 177 7.35 5.99 6.94
CA THR A 177 6.69 6.99 6.10
C THR A 177 7.66 7.58 5.07
N GLU A 178 8.88 7.91 5.48
CA GLU A 178 9.93 8.40 4.58
C GLU A 178 10.35 7.34 3.57
N ILE A 179 10.49 6.08 4.00
CA ILE A 179 10.77 4.97 3.08
C ILE A 179 9.66 4.85 2.03
N ARG A 180 8.39 4.91 2.44
CA ARG A 180 7.25 4.85 1.51
C ARG A 180 7.24 6.03 0.55
N SER A 181 7.57 7.23 1.02
CA SER A 181 7.68 8.42 0.19
C SER A 181 8.78 8.25 -0.87
N PHE A 182 9.98 7.85 -0.45
CA PHE A 182 11.11 7.59 -1.35
C PHE A 182 10.82 6.47 -2.35
N LEU A 183 10.31 5.32 -1.89
CA LEU A 183 9.95 4.20 -2.77
C LEU A 183 8.81 4.55 -3.71
N GLY A 184 7.90 5.45 -3.32
CA GLY A 184 6.85 5.98 -4.19
C GLY A 184 7.45 6.79 -5.35
N LEU A 185 8.38 7.70 -5.05
CA LEU A 185 9.09 8.49 -6.06
C LEU A 185 9.99 7.62 -6.94
N ALA A 186 10.81 6.75 -6.35
CA ALA A 186 11.66 5.84 -7.11
C ALA A 186 10.82 4.85 -7.94
N GLY A 187 9.64 4.47 -7.43
CA GLY A 187 8.65 3.65 -8.12
C GLY A 187 8.01 4.34 -9.33
N TYR A 188 7.90 5.68 -9.32
CA TYR A 188 7.47 6.46 -10.47
C TYR A 188 8.45 6.30 -11.66
N TYR A 189 9.74 6.36 -11.37
CA TYR A 189 10.81 6.19 -12.37
C TYR A 189 11.23 4.73 -12.61
N ARG A 190 10.48 3.74 -12.09
CA ARG A 190 10.85 2.31 -12.18
C ARG A 190 11.10 1.82 -13.60
N ARG A 191 10.48 2.43 -14.62
CA ARG A 191 10.64 2.06 -16.04
C ARG A 191 12.06 2.33 -16.57
N PHE A 192 12.80 3.24 -15.93
CA PHE A 192 14.18 3.61 -16.25
C PHE A 192 15.19 2.77 -15.45
N ILE A 193 14.75 2.09 -14.39
CA ILE A 193 15.62 1.39 -13.44
C ILE A 193 15.55 -0.11 -13.67
N LYS A 194 16.67 -0.67 -14.12
CA LYS A 194 16.89 -2.12 -14.20
C LYS A 194 16.77 -2.75 -12.80
N ASP A 195 16.02 -3.85 -12.68
CA ASP A 195 15.84 -4.61 -11.42
C ASP A 195 15.30 -3.84 -10.20
N PHE A 196 14.55 -2.76 -10.42
CA PHE A 196 13.97 -1.95 -9.34
C PHE A 196 13.40 -2.77 -8.17
N SER A 197 12.58 -3.80 -8.46
CA SER A 197 11.94 -4.63 -7.45
C SER A 197 12.91 -5.43 -6.58
N LYS A 198 14.07 -5.86 -7.14
CA LYS A 198 15.10 -6.59 -6.40
C LYS A 198 15.89 -5.63 -5.52
N ILE A 199 16.30 -4.50 -6.07
CA ILE A 199 17.06 -3.46 -5.35
C ILE A 199 16.22 -2.89 -4.20
N ALA A 200 14.94 -2.59 -4.44
CA ALA A 200 14.04 -2.04 -3.44
C ALA A 200 13.56 -3.06 -2.38
N LYS A 201 13.87 -4.36 -2.52
CA LYS A 201 13.40 -5.42 -1.62
C LYS A 201 13.72 -5.22 -0.14
N PRO A 202 14.97 -4.96 0.28
CA PRO A 202 15.30 -4.69 1.68
C PRO A 202 14.50 -3.51 2.26
N MET A 203 14.34 -2.43 1.49
CA MET A 203 13.56 -1.26 1.92
C MET A 203 12.05 -1.55 1.96
N THR A 204 11.53 -2.32 1.02
CA THR A 204 10.12 -2.72 0.97
C THR A 204 9.76 -3.61 2.17
N ALA A 205 10.69 -4.45 2.64
CA ALA A 205 10.49 -5.29 3.83
C ALA A 205 10.23 -4.44 5.09
N LEU A 206 10.88 -3.28 5.21
CA LEU A 206 10.65 -2.33 6.32
C LEU A 206 9.26 -1.67 6.28
N THR A 207 8.55 -1.73 5.16
CA THR A 207 7.20 -1.15 5.03
C THR A 207 6.07 -2.12 5.40
N GLN A 208 6.39 -3.39 5.65
CA GLN A 208 5.43 -4.44 5.96
C GLN A 208 4.81 -4.26 7.35
N LYS A 209 3.54 -4.68 7.51
CA LYS A 209 2.85 -4.63 8.81
C LYS A 209 3.58 -5.52 9.82
N ASN A 210 3.83 -4.99 11.02
CA ASN A 210 4.53 -5.64 12.14
C ASN A 210 6.04 -5.86 11.96
N ALA A 211 6.68 -5.28 10.94
CA ALA A 211 8.14 -5.27 10.84
C ALA A 211 8.73 -4.23 11.82
N LYS A 212 9.73 -4.63 12.62
CA LYS A 212 10.53 -3.66 13.39
C LYS A 212 11.36 -2.83 12.43
N PHE A 213 11.37 -1.52 12.61
CA PHE A 213 12.22 -0.64 11.82
C PHE A 213 13.68 -0.86 12.23
N ALA A 214 14.46 -1.49 11.37
CA ALA A 214 15.89 -1.70 11.56
C ALA A 214 16.60 -1.43 10.23
N TRP A 215 17.32 -0.31 10.15
CA TRP A 215 18.04 0.05 8.95
C TRP A 215 19.31 -0.78 8.81
N SER A 216 19.26 -1.80 7.95
CA SER A 216 20.39 -2.71 7.73
C SER A 216 21.39 -2.15 6.71
N PRO A 217 22.65 -2.63 6.68
CA PRO A 217 23.61 -2.29 5.62
C PRO A 217 23.08 -2.57 4.20
N LYS A 218 22.24 -3.61 4.04
CA LYS A 218 21.57 -3.92 2.77
C LYS A 218 20.54 -2.87 2.37
N CYS A 219 19.90 -2.20 3.34
CA CYS A 219 19.00 -1.08 3.07
C CYS A 219 19.78 0.14 2.62
N GLU A 220 20.94 0.40 3.22
CA GLU A 220 21.82 1.52 2.82
C GLU A 220 22.38 1.31 1.40
N GLU A 221 22.86 0.10 1.10
CA GLU A 221 23.34 -0.26 -0.24
C GLU A 221 22.22 -0.11 -1.29
N ALA A 222 21.02 -0.60 -0.98
CA ALA A 222 19.85 -0.43 -1.85
C ALA A 222 19.48 1.03 -2.07
N PHE A 223 19.48 1.85 -1.01
CA PHE A 223 19.19 3.28 -1.07
C PHE A 223 20.22 4.02 -1.93
N GLY A 224 21.52 3.79 -1.68
CA GLY A 224 22.60 4.37 -2.47
C GLY A 224 22.56 3.94 -3.94
N THR A 225 22.25 2.66 -4.21
CA THR A 225 22.13 2.14 -5.58
C THR A 225 20.95 2.77 -6.32
N LEU A 226 19.78 2.90 -5.68
CA LEU A 226 18.62 3.56 -6.28
C LEU A 226 18.89 5.04 -6.57
N LYS A 227 19.59 5.75 -5.67
CA LYS A 227 20.00 7.14 -5.92
C LYS A 227 20.89 7.25 -7.16
N LYS A 228 21.92 6.39 -7.27
CA LYS A 228 22.82 6.36 -8.44
C LYS A 228 22.08 6.01 -9.74
N LEU A 229 21.16 5.06 -9.72
CA LEU A 229 20.41 4.66 -10.93
C LEU A 229 19.38 5.70 -11.36
N LEU A 230 18.80 6.44 -10.41
CA LEU A 230 17.93 7.58 -10.72
C LEU A 230 18.71 8.73 -11.36
N THR A 231 19.99 8.91 -11.01
CA THR A 231 20.83 9.99 -11.54
C THR A 231 21.52 9.65 -12.85
N SER A 232 21.83 8.38 -13.05
CA SER A 232 22.45 7.85 -14.28
C SER A 232 21.45 7.16 -15.20
N ALA A 233 20.16 7.41 -14.99
CA ALA A 233 19.08 6.75 -15.71
C ALA A 233 19.27 6.89 -17.24
N PRO A 234 19.20 5.78 -17.99
CA PRO A 234 19.41 5.82 -19.43
C PRO A 234 18.24 6.54 -20.12
N VAL A 235 18.54 7.16 -21.27
CA VAL A 235 17.50 7.68 -22.17
C VAL A 235 16.70 6.50 -22.69
N LEU A 236 15.39 6.49 -22.43
CA LEU A 236 14.50 5.47 -22.99
C LEU A 236 14.05 5.92 -24.38
N ALA A 237 14.17 5.02 -25.34
CA ALA A 237 13.65 5.23 -26.68
C ALA A 237 12.12 5.20 -26.68
N GLN A 238 11.51 5.97 -27.56
CA GLN A 238 10.07 5.92 -27.76
C GLN A 238 9.70 4.69 -28.60
N PRO A 239 8.59 4.01 -28.28
CA PRO A 239 8.17 2.82 -29.00
C PRO A 239 7.59 3.18 -30.37
N ASP A 240 7.93 2.39 -31.39
CA ASP A 240 7.36 2.44 -32.72
C ASP A 240 6.40 1.24 -32.90
N ILE A 241 5.10 1.51 -33.00
CA ILE A 241 4.08 0.46 -33.15
C ILE A 241 4.12 -0.24 -34.51
N THR A 242 4.82 0.31 -35.51
CA THR A 242 4.90 -0.28 -36.85
C THR A 242 5.95 -1.37 -36.97
N LYS A 243 6.79 -1.52 -35.94
CA LYS A 243 7.93 -2.42 -35.90
C LYS A 243 7.76 -3.50 -34.83
N PRO A 244 8.41 -4.66 -34.98
CA PRO A 244 8.36 -5.71 -33.98
C PRO A 244 8.99 -5.26 -32.65
N PHE A 245 8.56 -5.87 -31.56
CA PHE A 245 9.11 -5.66 -30.22
C PHE A 245 9.94 -6.86 -29.77
N ASP A 246 11.10 -6.61 -29.17
CA ASP A 246 11.93 -7.63 -28.54
C ASP A 246 11.72 -7.60 -27.02
N VAL A 247 11.33 -8.71 -26.43
CA VAL A 247 11.08 -8.84 -25.00
C VAL A 247 12.05 -9.84 -24.40
N TYR A 248 12.95 -9.37 -23.55
CA TYR A 248 13.88 -10.23 -22.82
C TYR A 248 13.29 -10.53 -21.44
N CYS A 249 13.07 -11.81 -21.15
CA CYS A 249 12.52 -12.28 -19.88
C CYS A 249 13.56 -13.12 -19.13
N ASP A 250 13.57 -12.95 -17.81
CA ASP A 250 14.41 -13.69 -16.89
C ASP A 250 13.70 -13.86 -15.55
N ALA A 251 13.77 -15.06 -14.97
CA ALA A 251 13.27 -15.33 -13.64
C ALA A 251 14.37 -15.80 -12.69
N SER A 252 14.19 -15.48 -11.41
CA SER A 252 15.04 -15.97 -10.33
C SER A 252 14.16 -16.41 -9.17
N GLY A 253 14.71 -17.22 -8.25
CA GLY A 253 14.01 -17.55 -7.00
C GLY A 253 13.69 -16.34 -6.11
N SER A 254 14.14 -15.13 -6.49
CA SER A 254 13.92 -13.90 -5.74
C SER A 254 12.92 -12.93 -6.38
N GLY A 255 12.68 -13.03 -7.70
CA GLY A 255 11.94 -12.04 -8.49
C GLY A 255 12.04 -12.27 -10.00
N LEU A 256 11.20 -11.56 -10.74
CA LEU A 256 11.12 -11.55 -12.21
C LEU A 256 11.74 -10.25 -12.75
N GLY A 257 12.46 -10.36 -13.87
CA GLY A 257 13.02 -9.23 -14.61
C GLY A 257 12.62 -9.30 -16.08
N CYS A 258 12.25 -8.17 -16.67
CA CYS A 258 11.94 -8.07 -18.08
C CYS A 258 12.48 -6.77 -18.67
N VAL A 259 12.93 -6.82 -19.93
CA VAL A 259 13.36 -5.65 -20.70
C VAL A 259 12.62 -5.63 -22.03
N LEU A 260 11.93 -4.53 -22.31
CA LEU A 260 11.31 -4.26 -23.60
C LEU A 260 12.30 -3.45 -24.45
N MET A 261 12.61 -3.97 -25.63
CA MET A 261 13.55 -3.40 -26.57
C MET A 261 12.95 -3.33 -27.97
N GLN A 262 13.52 -2.46 -28.78
CA GLN A 262 13.21 -2.34 -30.21
C GLN A 262 14.42 -1.77 -30.93
N GLU A 263 14.80 -2.39 -32.05
CA GLU A 263 15.99 -2.02 -32.84
C GLU A 263 17.26 -1.84 -31.99
N GLY A 264 17.46 -2.70 -30.98
CA GLY A 264 18.60 -2.65 -30.06
C GLY A 264 18.56 -1.52 -29.02
N ARG A 265 17.48 -0.73 -28.96
CA ARG A 265 17.27 0.34 -27.97
C ARG A 265 16.28 -0.12 -26.90
N VAL A 266 16.46 0.36 -25.68
CA VAL A 266 15.56 0.03 -24.55
C VAL A 266 14.38 0.99 -24.51
N ILE A 267 13.17 0.43 -24.51
CA ILE A 267 11.92 1.18 -24.36
C ILE A 267 11.54 1.23 -22.88
N ALA A 268 11.57 0.10 -22.18
CA ALA A 268 11.17 0.04 -20.77
C ALA A 268 11.77 -1.16 -20.03
N TYR A 269 12.07 -0.95 -18.74
CA TYR A 269 12.37 -2.01 -17.79
C TYR A 269 11.12 -2.36 -16.96
N ALA A 270 10.96 -3.65 -16.66
CA ALA A 270 9.96 -4.13 -15.70
C ALA A 270 10.58 -5.14 -14.76
N SER A 271 10.18 -5.09 -13.49
CA SER A 271 10.61 -6.07 -12.48
C SER A 271 9.53 -6.25 -11.43
N CYS A 272 9.42 -7.47 -10.90
CA CYS A 272 8.44 -7.82 -9.87
C CYS A 272 9.04 -8.77 -8.83
N GLN A 273 8.63 -8.61 -7.57
CA GLN A 273 8.93 -9.61 -6.54
C GLN A 273 7.94 -10.77 -6.64
N LEU A 274 8.44 -11.99 -6.40
CA LEU A 274 7.58 -13.16 -6.33
C LEU A 274 6.62 -13.08 -5.13
N ARG A 275 5.38 -13.46 -5.35
CA ARG A 275 4.40 -13.67 -4.28
C ARG A 275 4.77 -14.89 -3.46
N LYS A 276 4.31 -14.95 -2.21
CA LYS A 276 4.61 -16.07 -1.27
C LYS A 276 4.36 -17.47 -1.87
N HIS A 277 3.34 -17.62 -2.71
CA HIS A 277 3.03 -18.89 -3.37
C HIS A 277 3.82 -19.13 -4.65
N GLU A 278 4.26 -18.06 -5.34
CA GLU A 278 5.08 -18.13 -6.56
C GLU A 278 6.51 -18.55 -6.24
N VAL A 279 7.01 -18.26 -5.03
CA VAL A 279 8.34 -18.73 -4.57
C VAL A 279 8.49 -20.25 -4.63
N ASN A 280 7.38 -20.98 -4.50
CA ASN A 280 7.37 -22.45 -4.54
C ASN A 280 7.20 -23.00 -5.97
N TYR A 281 7.18 -22.15 -6.99
CA TYR A 281 7.02 -22.61 -8.37
C TYR A 281 8.32 -23.23 -8.88
N PRO A 282 8.24 -24.32 -9.67
CA PRO A 282 9.40 -24.85 -10.38
C PRO A 282 10.01 -23.77 -11.29
N THR A 283 11.33 -23.86 -11.54
CA THR A 283 12.05 -22.89 -12.39
C THR A 283 11.35 -22.67 -13.74
N HIS A 284 10.92 -23.76 -14.38
CA HIS A 284 10.14 -23.69 -15.63
C HIS A 284 8.90 -22.77 -15.53
N ASP A 285 8.13 -22.90 -14.44
CA ASP A 285 6.92 -22.11 -14.23
C ASP A 285 7.25 -20.66 -13.85
N LEU A 286 8.40 -20.41 -13.23
CA LEU A 286 8.89 -19.07 -12.94
C LEU A 286 9.32 -18.34 -14.22
N GLU A 287 10.01 -19.01 -15.12
CA GLU A 287 10.39 -18.44 -16.43
C GLU A 287 9.15 -18.14 -17.27
N LEU A 288 8.18 -19.06 -17.30
CA LEU A 288 6.90 -18.80 -17.95
C LEU A 288 6.13 -17.64 -17.29
N LEU A 289 6.20 -17.52 -15.96
CA LEU A 289 5.60 -16.42 -15.23
C LEU A 289 6.26 -15.07 -15.60
N ALA A 290 7.57 -15.02 -15.85
CA ALA A 290 8.25 -13.82 -16.34
C ALA A 290 7.68 -13.36 -17.69
N VAL A 291 7.47 -14.30 -18.62
CA VAL A 291 6.83 -14.03 -19.92
C VAL A 291 5.41 -13.49 -19.74
N VAL A 292 4.59 -14.19 -18.96
CA VAL A 292 3.20 -13.77 -18.68
C VAL A 292 3.15 -12.40 -18.00
N TYR A 293 4.10 -12.11 -17.10
CA TYR A 293 4.23 -10.82 -16.45
C TYR A 293 4.55 -9.71 -17.46
N ALA A 294 5.51 -9.92 -18.36
CA ALA A 294 5.85 -8.98 -19.42
C ALA A 294 4.66 -8.70 -20.34
N LEU A 295 3.99 -9.74 -20.84
CA LEU A 295 2.81 -9.62 -21.70
C LEU A 295 1.68 -8.84 -21.02
N LYS A 296 1.41 -9.09 -19.73
CA LYS A 296 0.40 -8.33 -18.98
C LYS A 296 0.81 -6.88 -18.76
N LYS A 297 2.09 -6.63 -18.43
CA LYS A 297 2.58 -5.30 -18.12
C LYS A 297 2.59 -4.40 -19.36
N TRP A 298 3.01 -4.94 -20.50
CA TRP A 298 3.14 -4.25 -21.77
C TRP A 298 2.05 -4.62 -22.77
N ARG A 299 0.88 -5.06 -22.29
CA ARG A 299 -0.28 -5.41 -23.12
C ARG A 299 -0.61 -4.31 -24.14
N HIS A 300 -0.47 -3.05 -23.73
CA HIS A 300 -0.74 -1.89 -24.58
C HIS A 300 0.26 -1.71 -25.74
N TYR A 301 1.46 -2.29 -25.66
CA TYR A 301 2.43 -2.30 -26.76
C TYR A 301 2.37 -3.59 -27.58
N LEU A 302 2.21 -4.73 -26.91
CA LEU A 302 2.41 -6.04 -27.53
C LEU A 302 1.13 -6.61 -28.16
N LEU A 303 -0.06 -6.19 -27.70
CA LEU A 303 -1.31 -6.71 -28.24
C LEU A 303 -1.55 -6.14 -29.65
N GLY A 304 -1.64 -7.02 -30.64
CA GLY A 304 -1.83 -6.65 -32.05
C GLY A 304 -0.55 -6.36 -32.84
N ASN A 305 0.62 -6.38 -32.18
CA ASN A 305 1.93 -6.23 -32.81
C ASN A 305 2.72 -7.54 -32.73
N THR A 306 3.64 -7.74 -33.67
CA THR A 306 4.58 -8.87 -33.62
C THR A 306 5.58 -8.67 -32.49
N CYS A 307 5.77 -9.70 -31.67
CA CYS A 307 6.75 -9.65 -30.59
C CYS A 307 7.62 -10.91 -30.49
N HIS A 308 8.93 -10.70 -30.30
CA HIS A 308 9.92 -11.73 -30.14
C HIS A 308 10.29 -11.85 -28.66
N ILE A 309 10.03 -13.00 -28.06
CA ILE A 309 10.28 -13.27 -26.64
C ILE A 309 11.56 -14.06 -26.51
N TYR A 310 12.55 -13.49 -25.83
CA TYR A 310 13.84 -14.12 -25.55
C TYR A 310 13.87 -14.61 -24.10
N THR A 311 14.15 -15.90 -23.94
CA THR A 311 14.26 -16.56 -22.63
C THR A 311 15.48 -17.48 -22.61
N ASP A 312 16.08 -17.63 -21.43
CA ASP A 312 17.20 -18.53 -21.17
C ASP A 312 16.76 -20.00 -20.93
N HIS A 313 15.45 -20.28 -21.01
CA HIS A 313 14.89 -21.60 -20.76
C HIS A 313 14.37 -22.28 -22.04
N LYS A 314 15.16 -23.20 -22.60
CA LYS A 314 14.89 -23.85 -23.91
C LYS A 314 13.54 -24.55 -24.01
N SER A 315 13.00 -25.09 -22.91
CA SER A 315 11.71 -25.80 -22.94
C SER A 315 10.51 -24.90 -23.25
N LEU A 316 10.60 -23.58 -22.99
CA LEU A 316 9.51 -22.64 -23.27
C LEU A 316 9.23 -22.49 -24.77
N LYS A 317 10.22 -22.79 -25.63
CA LYS A 317 10.03 -22.86 -27.08
C LYS A 317 8.96 -23.89 -27.49
N TYR A 318 8.82 -24.96 -26.71
CA TYR A 318 7.91 -26.06 -27.02
C TYR A 318 6.58 -25.98 -26.26
N ILE A 319 6.32 -24.88 -25.55
CA ILE A 319 5.13 -24.76 -24.68
C ILE A 319 3.81 -24.88 -25.45
N PHE A 320 3.79 -24.43 -26.71
CA PHE A 320 2.61 -24.54 -27.58
C PHE A 320 2.38 -25.95 -28.14
N THR A 321 3.42 -26.78 -28.17
CA THR A 321 3.39 -28.14 -28.73
C THR A 321 3.24 -29.24 -27.68
N GLN A 322 3.28 -28.89 -26.38
CA GLN A 322 3.18 -29.87 -25.30
C GLN A 322 1.75 -30.40 -25.15
N PRO A 323 1.54 -31.74 -25.20
CA PRO A 323 0.21 -32.35 -25.10
C PRO A 323 -0.38 -32.28 -23.68
N GLU A 324 0.47 -32.35 -22.65
CA GLU A 324 0.05 -32.32 -21.25
C GLU A 324 0.61 -31.09 -20.53
N LEU A 325 -0.30 -30.20 -20.15
CA LEU A 325 0.00 -28.94 -19.47
C LEU A 325 -0.74 -28.86 -18.14
N ASN A 326 -0.08 -28.34 -17.11
CA ASN A 326 -0.70 -28.08 -15.82
C ASN A 326 -1.83 -27.04 -15.98
N MET A 327 -2.88 -27.11 -15.15
CA MET A 327 -4.02 -26.16 -15.16
C MET A 327 -3.57 -24.69 -15.09
N ARG A 328 -2.47 -24.40 -14.39
CA ARG A 328 -1.87 -23.05 -14.37
C ARG A 328 -1.30 -22.65 -15.74
N GLN A 329 -0.52 -23.53 -16.35
CA GLN A 329 0.09 -23.32 -17.66
C GLN A 329 -0.98 -23.18 -18.75
N ARG A 330 -2.07 -23.96 -18.68
CA ARG A 330 -3.23 -23.83 -19.58
C ARG A 330 -3.85 -22.43 -19.54
N ARG A 331 -4.09 -21.88 -18.34
CA ARG A 331 -4.61 -20.51 -18.17
C ARG A 331 -3.66 -19.45 -18.70
N TRP A 332 -2.35 -19.67 -18.57
CA TRP A 332 -1.36 -18.74 -19.10
C TRP A 332 -1.25 -18.84 -20.61
N LEU A 333 -1.34 -20.03 -21.18
CA LEU A 333 -1.37 -20.25 -22.62
C LEU A 333 -2.57 -19.58 -23.29
N GLU A 334 -3.74 -19.58 -22.65
CA GLU A 334 -4.91 -18.86 -23.14
C GLU A 334 -4.59 -17.36 -23.32
N LEU A 335 -3.95 -16.74 -22.33
CA LEU A 335 -3.51 -15.34 -22.43
C LEU A 335 -2.40 -15.15 -23.47
N ILE A 336 -1.44 -16.07 -23.55
CA ILE A 336 -0.31 -15.97 -24.48
C ILE A 336 -0.81 -16.07 -25.93
N LYS A 337 -1.85 -16.88 -26.20
CA LYS A 337 -2.46 -17.02 -27.53
C LYS A 337 -3.15 -15.76 -28.06
N ASP A 338 -3.49 -14.80 -27.19
CA ASP A 338 -4.03 -13.50 -27.61
C ASP A 338 -2.98 -12.64 -28.35
N TYR A 339 -1.69 -12.99 -28.27
CA TYR A 339 -0.58 -12.21 -28.81
C TYR A 339 0.05 -12.93 -30.01
N ASP A 340 0.49 -12.15 -30.99
CA ASP A 340 1.31 -12.63 -32.10
C ASP A 340 2.78 -12.65 -31.67
N LEU A 341 3.25 -13.83 -31.25
CA LEU A 341 4.55 -13.96 -30.61
C LEU A 341 5.39 -15.14 -31.09
N GLU A 342 6.69 -14.93 -31.08
CA GLU A 342 7.70 -15.95 -31.34
C GLU A 342 8.63 -16.10 -30.15
N VAL A 343 8.75 -17.32 -29.62
CA VAL A 343 9.63 -17.61 -28.49
C VAL A 343 11.00 -18.09 -28.99
N HIS A 344 12.02 -17.26 -28.75
CA HIS A 344 13.40 -17.50 -29.10
C HIS A 344 14.21 -17.91 -27.86
N TYR A 345 15.00 -18.97 -28.01
CA TYR A 345 15.93 -19.39 -26.95
C TYR A 345 17.21 -18.57 -27.08
N HIS A 346 17.56 -17.85 -26.01
CA HIS A 346 18.80 -17.06 -25.95
C HIS A 346 19.67 -17.55 -24.79
N PRO A 347 20.84 -18.14 -25.03
CA PRO A 347 21.68 -18.70 -23.96
C PRO A 347 22.03 -17.63 -22.92
N GLY A 348 21.96 -17.94 -21.62
CA GLY A 348 22.21 -16.96 -20.54
C GLY A 348 23.50 -16.14 -20.71
N LYS A 349 24.60 -16.75 -21.18
CA LYS A 349 25.87 -16.05 -21.47
C LYS A 349 25.78 -14.98 -22.58
N ALA A 350 24.85 -15.13 -23.53
CA ALA A 350 24.55 -14.17 -24.59
C ALA A 350 23.40 -13.22 -24.21
N ASN A 351 22.61 -13.59 -23.20
CA ASN A 351 21.54 -12.80 -22.62
C ASN A 351 22.07 -11.86 -21.53
N VAL A 352 23.23 -11.21 -21.72
CA VAL A 352 23.96 -10.46 -20.69
C VAL A 352 23.09 -9.39 -20.02
N VAL A 353 22.12 -8.83 -20.74
CA VAL A 353 21.17 -7.86 -20.19
C VAL A 353 20.19 -8.52 -19.23
N ALA A 354 19.74 -9.75 -19.49
CA ALA A 354 18.78 -10.49 -18.66
C ALA A 354 19.42 -11.46 -17.65
N ASP A 355 20.52 -12.13 -17.97
CA ASP A 355 21.28 -13.06 -17.10
C ASP A 355 21.99 -12.32 -15.96
N ALA A 356 22.42 -11.07 -16.19
CA ALA A 356 22.84 -10.18 -15.11
C ALA A 356 21.69 -9.79 -14.17
N LEU A 357 20.42 -10.03 -14.54
CA LEU A 357 19.24 -9.78 -13.70
C LEU A 357 19.03 -10.94 -12.72
N SER A 358 19.11 -12.22 -13.09
CA SER A 358 18.77 -13.33 -12.17
C SER A 358 19.91 -13.76 -11.26
N ARG A 359 21.18 -13.67 -11.70
CA ARG A 359 22.31 -14.33 -11.02
C ARG A 359 23.41 -13.38 -10.58
N LYS A 360 23.36 -12.95 -9.31
CA LYS A 360 24.56 -12.81 -8.45
C LYS A 360 24.17 -12.85 -6.97
N ALA A 361 24.07 -14.07 -6.44
CA ALA A 361 24.12 -14.37 -5.01
C ALA A 361 24.74 -15.76 -4.79
N HIS A 362 25.98 -15.96 -5.24
CA HIS A 362 26.83 -17.03 -4.73
C HIS A 362 28.00 -16.38 -4.00
N CYS A 363 27.79 -16.07 -2.73
CA CYS A 363 28.88 -16.06 -1.77
C CYS A 363 28.81 -17.41 -1.06
N ASN A 364 29.76 -18.29 -1.40
CA ASN A 364 30.05 -19.47 -0.59
C ASN A 364 30.48 -18.98 0.78
N PHE A 365 29.71 -19.27 1.83
CA PHE A 365 30.22 -19.22 3.19
C PHE A 365 30.07 -20.61 3.79
N ILE A 366 31.22 -21.27 3.98
CA ILE A 366 31.34 -22.42 4.85
C ILE A 366 31.22 -21.85 6.27
N GLU A 367 30.06 -22.02 6.90
CA GLU A 367 29.89 -21.66 8.31
C GLU A 367 30.07 -22.93 9.15
N ALA A 368 31.24 -23.03 9.78
CA ALA A 368 31.47 -23.96 10.86
C ALA A 368 30.50 -23.62 11.99
N ARG A 369 29.71 -24.62 12.42
CA ARG A 369 28.94 -24.53 13.67
C ARG A 369 29.91 -24.39 14.85
N PRO A 370 29.58 -23.51 15.80
CA PRO A 370 29.65 -23.91 17.20
C PRO A 370 28.25 -23.87 17.83
N THR A 371 28.00 -24.93 18.56
CA THR A 371 26.78 -25.27 19.29
C THR A 371 26.81 -24.55 20.65
N VAL A 372 25.75 -23.79 21.01
CA VAL A 372 25.22 -23.63 22.39
C VAL A 372 26.13 -22.78 23.35
N ARG A 373 25.72 -21.76 24.15
CA ARG A 373 24.46 -21.38 24.83
C ARG A 373 24.63 -20.05 25.63
N VAL A 374 23.49 -19.44 26.01
CA VAL A 374 23.18 -18.56 27.18
C VAL A 374 23.41 -17.03 27.11
N LEU A 375 22.25 -16.34 27.07
CA LEU A 375 21.80 -15.12 27.80
C LEU A 375 22.78 -14.33 28.69
N CYS A 376 22.93 -13.02 28.44
CA CYS A 376 22.42 -11.91 29.27
C CYS A 376 23.06 -10.54 28.91
N CYS A 377 22.33 -9.45 29.23
CA CYS A 377 22.68 -8.01 29.18
C CYS A 377 22.61 -7.39 27.77
N GLU A 378 21.57 -6.68 27.33
CA GLU A 378 20.75 -5.58 27.92
C GLU A 378 21.54 -4.31 28.28
N ILE A 379 21.24 -3.25 27.50
CA ILE A 379 21.36 -1.80 27.74
C ILE A 379 22.76 -1.19 27.64
N GLY A 380 22.90 -0.25 26.69
CA GLY A 380 23.90 0.81 26.73
C GLY A 380 24.57 1.04 25.38
N ASP A 381 24.06 2.01 24.61
CA ASP A 381 24.87 3.04 23.93
C ASP A 381 23.90 4.04 23.27
N ILE A 382 23.38 4.93 24.12
CA ILE A 382 22.80 6.21 23.72
C ILE A 382 23.92 7.23 23.91
N GLU A 383 24.47 7.74 22.82
CA GLU A 383 25.26 8.98 22.86
C GLU A 383 24.29 10.18 22.79
N MET A 384 24.31 11.00 23.84
CA MET A 384 23.70 12.34 23.90
C MET A 384 24.81 13.40 23.99
N PRO A 385 24.65 14.59 23.38
CA PRO A 385 25.37 15.77 23.82
C PRO A 385 24.50 16.62 24.77
N THR A 386 24.99 16.70 26.01
CA THR A 386 25.11 17.89 26.87
C THR A 386 23.92 18.84 27.05
N ALA A 387 23.36 18.90 28.27
CA ALA A 387 23.71 19.91 29.27
C ALA A 387 22.79 19.86 30.52
N LEU A 388 23.45 19.77 31.68
CA LEU A 388 23.08 20.25 33.03
C LEU A 388 22.02 19.52 33.89
N GLU A 389 22.50 19.27 35.11
CA GLU A 389 21.85 18.95 36.40
C GLU A 389 21.21 17.56 36.56
N ALA A 390 22.02 16.67 37.16
CA ALA A 390 21.68 15.29 37.49
C ALA A 390 20.89 15.21 38.80
N GLU A 391 19.61 14.88 38.69
CA GLU A 391 18.87 14.23 39.76
C GLU A 391 18.91 12.71 39.54
N LEU A 392 19.45 11.97 40.52
CA LEU A 392 19.49 10.50 40.52
C LEU A 392 18.04 9.96 40.59
N TYR A 393 17.50 9.45 39.48
CA TYR A 393 16.28 8.66 39.52
C TYR A 393 16.62 7.24 40.03
N ASN A 394 16.05 6.86 41.17
CA ASN A 394 16.08 5.49 41.66
C ASN A 394 15.36 4.57 40.66
N LEU A 395 16.12 3.77 39.92
CA LEU A 395 15.59 2.66 39.12
C LEU A 395 15.26 1.50 40.07
N VAL A 396 13.97 1.39 40.42
CA VAL A 396 13.44 0.22 41.14
C VAL A 396 13.09 -0.84 40.10
N LEU A 397 13.86 -1.93 40.07
CA LEU A 397 13.56 -3.11 39.25
C LEU A 397 12.41 -3.89 39.90
N GLU A 398 11.19 -3.79 39.34
CA GLU A 398 10.07 -4.62 39.77
C GLU A 398 10.13 -6.03 39.13
N PRO A 399 9.83 -7.11 39.87
CA PRO A 399 9.79 -8.47 39.32
C PRO A 399 8.70 -8.61 38.25
N THR A 400 9.00 -9.31 37.16
CA THR A 400 8.01 -9.61 36.11
C THR A 400 6.81 -10.39 36.66
N ILE A 401 5.61 -10.14 36.11
CA ILE A 401 4.35 -10.82 36.52
C ILE A 401 4.50 -12.35 36.54
N LYS A 402 5.31 -12.92 35.65
CA LYS A 402 5.61 -14.36 35.60
C LYS A 402 6.30 -14.86 36.88
N ASP A 403 7.25 -14.10 37.41
CA ASP A 403 8.02 -14.48 38.60
C ASP A 403 7.14 -14.38 39.85
N GLN A 404 6.25 -13.39 39.90
CA GLN A 404 5.24 -13.26 40.93
C GLN A 404 4.28 -14.47 40.93
N ILE A 405 3.87 -14.96 39.75
CA ILE A 405 3.06 -16.18 39.62
C ILE A 405 3.82 -17.42 40.13
N ILE A 406 5.09 -17.57 39.76
CA ILE A 406 5.91 -18.70 40.21
C ILE A 406 6.10 -18.69 41.72
N ALA A 407 6.36 -17.52 42.32
CA ALA A 407 6.44 -17.36 43.77
C ALA A 407 5.10 -17.68 44.47
N ALA A 408 3.99 -17.16 43.95
CA ALA A 408 2.66 -17.40 44.50
C ALA A 408 2.23 -18.87 44.40
N GLN A 409 2.65 -19.60 43.34
CA GLN A 409 2.41 -21.04 43.23
C GLN A 409 3.07 -21.86 44.33
N LYS A 410 4.16 -21.38 44.95
CA LYS A 410 4.84 -22.09 46.04
C LYS A 410 4.09 -21.97 47.36
N GLN A 411 3.29 -20.91 47.53
CA GLN A 411 2.60 -20.58 48.79
C GLN A 411 1.10 -20.96 48.79
N ASP A 412 0.51 -21.20 47.62
CA ASP A 412 -0.93 -21.46 47.49
C ASP A 412 -1.33 -22.91 47.85
N LYS A 413 -2.21 -23.04 48.85
CA LYS A 413 -2.76 -24.34 49.34
C LYS A 413 -3.60 -25.09 48.29
N GLY A 414 -4.15 -24.40 47.29
CA GLY A 414 -4.88 -25.04 46.19
C GLY A 414 -3.94 -25.69 45.18
N MET A 415 -2.74 -25.12 45.01
CA MET A 415 -1.71 -25.68 44.14
C MET A 415 -1.05 -26.93 44.73
N SER A 416 -0.91 -27.03 46.05
CA SER A 416 -0.44 -28.27 46.71
C SER A 416 -1.40 -29.43 46.46
N HIS A 417 -2.72 -29.21 46.58
CA HIS A 417 -3.73 -30.24 46.27
C HIS A 417 -3.68 -30.72 44.81
N ILE A 418 -3.43 -29.81 43.86
CA ILE A 418 -3.29 -30.18 42.44
C ILE A 418 -1.99 -30.96 42.21
N ARG A 419 -0.90 -30.66 42.94
CA ARG A 419 0.34 -31.44 42.90
C ARG A 419 0.13 -32.85 43.43
N ASP A 420 -0.61 -33.00 44.53
CA ASP A 420 -0.91 -34.32 45.11
C ASP A 420 -1.77 -35.18 44.17
N GLU A 421 -2.77 -34.58 43.51
CA GLU A 421 -3.64 -35.27 42.54
C GLU A 421 -2.95 -35.63 41.21
N ILE A 422 -1.82 -35.00 40.88
CA ILE A 422 -0.98 -35.38 39.72
C ILE A 422 -0.25 -36.69 40.00
N ASN A 423 0.23 -36.88 41.23
CA ASN A 423 0.90 -38.11 41.66
C ASN A 423 -0.06 -39.32 41.65
N ASP A 424 -1.34 -39.09 41.96
CA ASP A 424 -2.42 -40.08 41.91
C ASP A 424 -2.93 -40.43 40.49
N LYS A 425 -2.32 -39.89 39.42
CA LYS A 425 -2.70 -40.08 38.00
C LYS A 425 -4.17 -39.72 37.65
N LYS A 426 -4.92 -39.03 38.52
CA LYS A 426 -6.34 -38.69 38.30
C LYS A 426 -6.57 -37.52 37.33
N LYS A 427 -5.54 -36.71 37.00
CA LYS A 427 -5.67 -35.52 36.13
C LYS A 427 -4.55 -35.41 35.07
N ALA A 428 -4.69 -36.11 33.95
CA ALA A 428 -3.73 -36.13 32.83
C ALA A 428 -3.43 -34.78 32.13
N CYS A 429 -4.15 -33.69 32.46
CA CYS A 429 -4.01 -32.39 31.80
C CYS A 429 -3.01 -31.43 32.48
N PHE A 430 -2.51 -31.76 33.68
CA PHE A 430 -1.56 -30.92 34.41
C PHE A 430 -0.16 -31.53 34.36
N LYS A 431 0.86 -30.67 34.29
CA LYS A 431 2.28 -31.04 34.24
C LYS A 431 3.08 -30.17 35.21
N LEU A 432 4.11 -30.76 35.79
CA LEU A 432 5.14 -30.06 36.55
C LEU A 432 6.39 -29.95 35.70
N ASP A 433 7.01 -28.77 35.71
CA ASP A 433 8.29 -28.51 35.05
C ASP A 433 9.47 -28.86 35.97
N GLU A 434 10.70 -28.86 35.43
CA GLU A 434 11.95 -29.16 36.15
C GLU A 434 12.16 -28.22 37.37
N GLU A 435 11.58 -27.02 37.33
CA GLU A 435 11.63 -26.00 38.40
C GLU A 435 10.46 -26.08 39.40
N GLY A 436 9.60 -27.10 39.31
CA GLY A 436 8.43 -27.29 40.19
C GLY A 436 7.23 -26.38 39.90
N VAL A 437 7.24 -25.73 38.73
CA VAL A 437 6.15 -24.85 38.26
C VAL A 437 5.00 -25.67 37.70
N LEU A 438 3.78 -25.30 38.06
CA LEU A 438 2.56 -25.99 37.62
C LEU A 438 2.03 -25.42 36.31
N TRP A 439 1.81 -26.32 35.35
CA TRP A 439 1.30 -26.02 34.02
C TRP A 439 0.03 -26.82 33.71
N PHE A 440 -0.92 -26.20 33.01
CA PHE A 440 -2.06 -26.88 32.40
C PHE A 440 -1.83 -26.96 30.90
N LYS A 441 -1.47 -28.15 30.39
CA LYS A 441 -0.92 -28.35 29.04
C LYS A 441 0.31 -27.45 28.81
N ASN A 442 0.17 -26.38 28.01
CA ASN A 442 1.24 -25.40 27.74
C ASN A 442 0.92 -24.01 28.32
N ARG A 443 0.09 -23.93 29.38
CA ARG A 443 -0.37 -22.67 29.99
C ARG A 443 0.04 -22.60 31.45
N LEU A 444 0.51 -21.43 31.87
CA LEU A 444 0.92 -21.20 33.24
C LEU A 444 -0.31 -21.12 34.14
N VAL A 445 -0.33 -21.93 35.20
CA VAL A 445 -1.45 -21.95 36.13
C VAL A 445 -1.35 -20.75 37.07
N VAL A 446 -2.39 -19.92 37.15
CA VAL A 446 -2.40 -18.76 38.03
C VAL A 446 -3.10 -19.12 39.35
N PRO A 447 -2.44 -18.95 40.51
CA PRO A 447 -3.03 -19.13 41.85
C PRO A 447 -4.32 -18.37 42.08
N LYS A 448 -5.04 -18.71 43.15
CA LYS A 448 -6.26 -17.97 43.55
C LYS A 448 -5.87 -16.72 44.35
N ASP A 449 -4.95 -15.96 43.80
CA ASP A 449 -4.54 -14.65 44.27
C ASP A 449 -5.31 -13.58 43.48
N MET A 450 -6.14 -12.82 44.19
CA MET A 450 -7.02 -11.82 43.60
C MET A 450 -6.24 -10.61 43.08
N GLU A 451 -5.15 -10.23 43.73
CA GLU A 451 -4.32 -9.09 43.30
C GLU A 451 -3.55 -9.44 42.04
N LEU A 452 -2.95 -10.62 42.01
CA LEU A 452 -2.19 -11.10 40.85
C LEU A 452 -3.07 -11.29 39.62
N ARG A 453 -4.27 -11.87 39.80
CA ARG A 453 -5.25 -11.99 38.71
C ARG A 453 -5.73 -10.63 38.23
N LYS A 454 -5.97 -9.68 39.14
CA LYS A 454 -6.34 -8.31 38.77
C LYS A 454 -5.24 -7.63 37.96
N LYS A 455 -3.98 -7.72 38.37
CA LYS A 455 -2.84 -7.19 37.59
C LYS A 455 -2.79 -7.76 36.18
N ILE A 456 -3.03 -9.07 36.00
CA ILE A 456 -3.09 -9.70 34.67
C ILE A 456 -4.26 -9.15 33.84
N LEU A 457 -5.42 -8.91 34.46
CA LEU A 457 -6.58 -8.35 33.79
C LEU A 457 -6.38 -6.87 33.43
N ASP A 458 -5.82 -6.08 34.34
CA ASP A 458 -5.49 -4.66 34.14
C ASP A 458 -4.48 -4.50 33.01
N GLU A 459 -3.41 -5.30 32.99
CA GLU A 459 -2.41 -5.26 31.90
C GLU A 459 -3.05 -5.65 30.55
N ALA A 460 -3.89 -6.69 30.53
CA ALA A 460 -4.50 -7.15 29.30
C ALA A 460 -5.65 -6.27 28.78
N HIS A 461 -6.24 -5.43 29.62
CA HIS A 461 -7.39 -4.61 29.26
C HIS A 461 -7.06 -3.12 29.11
N THR A 462 -6.22 -2.59 30.00
CA THR A 462 -5.98 -1.16 30.21
C THR A 462 -4.63 -0.69 29.67
N SER A 463 -3.75 -1.59 29.22
CA SER A 463 -2.49 -1.16 28.62
C SER A 463 -2.74 -0.27 27.39
N MET A 464 -1.87 0.72 27.20
CA MET A 464 -1.94 1.68 26.08
C MET A 464 -2.03 0.98 24.71
N PHE A 465 -1.54 -0.26 24.60
CA PHE A 465 -1.50 -1.04 23.37
C PHE A 465 -2.70 -1.99 23.19
N THR A 466 -3.50 -2.28 24.21
CA THR A 466 -4.57 -3.29 24.14
C THR A 466 -5.94 -2.76 23.72
N LEU A 467 -6.17 -1.44 23.73
CA LEU A 467 -7.38 -0.77 23.22
C LEU A 467 -8.70 -1.43 23.71
N HIS A 468 -8.83 -1.66 25.03
CA HIS A 468 -10.04 -2.18 25.68
C HIS A 468 -10.70 -3.37 24.94
N PRO A 469 -10.02 -4.54 24.87
CA PRO A 469 -10.52 -5.69 24.13
C PRO A 469 -11.80 -6.24 24.77
N GLY A 470 -12.80 -6.55 23.94
CA GLY A 470 -14.03 -7.21 24.41
C GLY A 470 -13.76 -8.57 25.06
N SER A 471 -14.68 -9.02 25.92
CA SER A 471 -14.50 -10.21 26.78
C SER A 471 -14.07 -11.49 26.04
N ASN A 472 -14.59 -11.74 24.84
CA ASN A 472 -14.21 -12.89 24.02
C ASN A 472 -12.78 -12.80 23.50
N LYS A 473 -12.35 -11.60 23.05
CA LYS A 473 -10.99 -11.36 22.55
C LYS A 473 -9.98 -11.46 23.69
N MET A 474 -10.25 -10.78 24.80
CA MET A 474 -9.42 -10.84 26.01
C MET A 474 -9.25 -12.28 26.54
N TYR A 475 -10.33 -13.09 26.50
CA TYR A 475 -10.22 -14.51 26.83
C TYR A 475 -9.35 -15.30 25.86
N GLN A 476 -9.46 -15.06 24.53
CA GLN A 476 -8.62 -15.76 23.55
C GLN A 476 -7.14 -15.44 23.71
N ASP A 477 -6.80 -14.19 23.99
CA ASP A 477 -5.41 -13.73 24.15
C ASP A 477 -4.79 -14.30 25.44
N LEU A 478 -5.47 -14.15 26.58
CA LEU A 478 -4.98 -14.65 27.86
C LEU A 478 -4.93 -16.18 27.92
N LYS A 479 -5.89 -16.87 27.28
CA LYS A 479 -5.94 -18.34 27.23
C LYS A 479 -4.71 -18.95 26.57
N GLN A 480 -3.95 -18.22 25.75
CA GLN A 480 -2.74 -18.77 25.14
C GLN A 480 -1.64 -19.00 26.17
N LYS A 481 -1.55 -18.12 27.18
CA LYS A 481 -0.41 -18.08 28.14
C LYS A 481 -0.79 -18.50 29.56
N PHE A 482 -2.01 -18.18 30.00
CA PHE A 482 -2.44 -18.38 31.39
C PHE A 482 -3.65 -19.32 31.48
N TRP A 483 -3.80 -19.94 32.65
CA TRP A 483 -4.97 -20.74 33.00
C TRP A 483 -5.33 -20.59 34.48
N TRP A 484 -6.62 -20.39 34.77
CA TRP A 484 -7.17 -20.55 36.12
C TRP A 484 -8.66 -20.93 36.08
N THR A 485 -9.17 -21.38 37.23
CA THR A 485 -10.56 -21.82 37.37
C THR A 485 -11.52 -20.64 37.15
N ARG A 486 -12.54 -20.84 36.30
CA ARG A 486 -13.57 -19.82 35.96
C ARG A 486 -13.04 -18.54 35.27
N MET A 487 -11.82 -18.57 34.73
CA MET A 487 -11.20 -17.47 33.97
C MET A 487 -12.13 -16.75 32.98
N LYS A 488 -12.91 -17.48 32.17
CA LYS A 488 -13.84 -16.86 31.21
C LYS A 488 -14.93 -16.01 31.88
N ARG A 489 -15.45 -16.44 33.04
CA ARG A 489 -16.47 -15.69 33.80
C ARG A 489 -15.86 -14.46 34.47
N GLU A 490 -14.65 -14.58 35.01
CA GLU A 490 -13.94 -13.47 35.64
C GLU A 490 -13.59 -12.38 34.63
N ILE A 491 -13.09 -12.75 33.43
CA ILE A 491 -12.84 -11.81 32.33
C ILE A 491 -14.13 -11.12 31.87
N ALA A 492 -15.22 -11.87 31.72
CA ALA A 492 -16.50 -11.29 31.30
C ALA A 492 -17.04 -10.29 32.33
N LYS A 493 -16.92 -10.61 33.62
CA LYS A 493 -17.29 -9.70 34.72
C LYS A 493 -16.42 -8.44 34.71
N TYR A 494 -15.11 -8.60 34.62
CA TYR A 494 -14.16 -7.48 34.59
C TYR A 494 -14.43 -6.52 33.42
N VAL A 495 -14.59 -7.03 32.20
CA VAL A 495 -14.92 -6.19 31.03
C VAL A 495 -16.29 -5.53 31.16
N SER A 496 -17.27 -6.22 31.79
CA SER A 496 -18.59 -5.63 32.03
C SER A 496 -18.59 -4.53 33.08
N GLU A 497 -17.60 -4.48 33.97
CA GLU A 497 -17.44 -3.44 34.99
C GLU A 497 -16.62 -2.22 34.49
N CYS A 498 -16.05 -2.30 33.29
CA CYS A 498 -15.24 -1.22 32.71
C CYS A 498 -16.11 -0.10 32.10
N ASP A 499 -16.04 1.11 32.68
CA ASP A 499 -16.78 2.30 32.23
C ASP A 499 -16.48 2.67 30.76
N VAL A 500 -15.21 2.65 30.35
CA VAL A 500 -14.81 2.95 28.96
C VAL A 500 -15.44 1.96 27.98
N CYS A 501 -15.45 0.67 28.30
CA CYS A 501 -16.11 -0.34 27.49
C CYS A 501 -17.62 -0.15 27.44
N GLN A 502 -18.26 0.23 28.55
CA GLN A 502 -19.70 0.46 28.58
C GLN A 502 -20.10 1.66 27.72
N ARG A 503 -19.31 2.75 27.70
CA ARG A 503 -19.59 3.95 26.91
C ARG A 503 -19.36 3.79 25.41
N VAL A 504 -18.36 2.99 25.01
CA VAL A 504 -17.91 2.89 23.61
C VAL A 504 -18.56 1.74 22.85
N LYS A 505 -19.20 0.79 23.55
CA LYS A 505 -19.81 -0.37 22.90
C LYS A 505 -21.00 0.09 22.05
N ALA A 506 -20.79 0.15 20.74
CA ALA A 506 -21.85 0.33 19.77
C ALA A 506 -22.85 -0.83 19.93
N ASP A 507 -24.13 -0.52 20.10
CA ASP A 507 -25.17 -1.53 20.00
C ASP A 507 -25.17 -2.08 18.58
N HIS A 508 -24.94 -3.39 18.43
CA HIS A 508 -25.06 -4.10 17.16
C HIS A 508 -26.53 -4.38 16.80
N LEU A 509 -27.46 -3.57 17.31
CA LEU A 509 -28.81 -3.54 16.82
C LEU A 509 -28.76 -2.91 15.42
N LYS A 510 -29.52 -3.47 14.47
CA LYS A 510 -29.74 -2.78 13.21
C LYS A 510 -30.26 -1.38 13.55
N PRO A 511 -29.78 -0.31 12.90
CA PRO A 511 -30.37 1.01 13.10
C PRO A 511 -31.87 0.87 12.94
N ALA A 512 -32.63 1.36 13.94
CA ALA A 512 -34.07 1.43 13.81
C ALA A 512 -34.38 2.10 12.47
N GLY A 513 -35.27 1.49 11.68
CA GLY A 513 -35.67 2.08 10.40
C GLY A 513 -36.14 3.52 10.60
N MET A 514 -36.16 4.31 9.53
CA MET A 514 -36.76 5.64 9.61
C MET A 514 -38.17 5.51 10.19
N LEU A 515 -38.48 6.32 11.21
CA LEU A 515 -39.84 6.42 11.76
C LEU A 515 -40.78 6.72 10.59
N GLN A 516 -41.56 5.72 10.19
CA GLN A 516 -42.62 5.91 9.21
C GLN A 516 -43.86 6.34 10.01
N PRO A 517 -44.23 7.64 9.98
CA PRO A 517 -45.49 8.04 10.58
C PRO A 517 -46.62 7.28 9.88
N LEU A 518 -47.49 6.67 10.68
CA LEU A 518 -48.70 6.04 10.17
C LEU A 518 -49.59 7.12 9.54
N ALA A 519 -50.35 6.75 8.52
CA ALA A 519 -51.34 7.64 7.94
C ALA A 519 -52.34 8.07 9.02
N VAL A 520 -52.79 9.33 8.97
CA VAL A 520 -53.79 9.82 9.93
C VAL A 520 -55.11 9.06 9.69
N PRO A 521 -55.66 8.33 10.68
CA PRO A 521 -56.90 7.57 10.49
C PRO A 521 -58.06 8.52 10.17
N ALA A 522 -58.91 8.11 9.22
CA ALA A 522 -60.02 8.92 8.74
C ALA A 522 -61.27 8.78 9.61
N ARG A 523 -61.33 7.73 10.46
CA ARG A 523 -62.48 7.43 11.33
C ARG A 523 -62.04 7.05 12.75
N LYS A 524 -62.95 7.26 13.70
CA LYS A 524 -62.76 6.81 15.09
C LYS A 524 -62.67 5.29 15.12
N TRP A 525 -61.73 4.74 15.89
CA TRP A 525 -61.47 3.30 16.07
C TRP A 525 -60.94 2.54 14.85
N GLU A 526 -60.45 3.24 13.82
CA GLU A 526 -59.88 2.61 12.63
C GLU A 526 -58.52 1.96 12.93
N ASP A 527 -57.67 2.66 13.70
CA ASP A 527 -56.38 2.15 14.16
C ASP A 527 -56.34 2.04 15.69
N ILE A 528 -55.85 0.91 16.20
CA ILE A 528 -55.62 0.67 17.63
C ILE A 528 -54.15 0.28 17.80
N HIS A 529 -53.42 1.09 18.57
CA HIS A 529 -52.02 0.81 18.91
C HIS A 529 -51.90 0.26 20.32
N MET A 530 -50.97 -0.68 20.50
CA MET A 530 -50.67 -1.28 21.79
C MET A 530 -49.16 -1.42 21.92
N ASP A 531 -48.60 -0.77 22.94
CA ASP A 531 -47.18 -0.85 23.25
C ASP A 531 -46.88 -2.05 24.14
N PHE A 532 -45.85 -2.82 23.80
CA PHE A 532 -45.35 -3.90 24.64
C PHE A 532 -44.05 -3.47 25.32
N ILE A 533 -44.06 -3.45 26.66
CA ILE A 533 -42.83 -3.31 27.44
C ILE A 533 -42.19 -4.69 27.54
N VAL A 534 -41.09 -4.91 26.82
CA VAL A 534 -40.28 -6.13 26.89
C VAL A 534 -38.95 -5.87 27.59
N GLY A 535 -38.49 -6.81 28.42
CA GLY A 535 -37.18 -6.75 29.07
C GLY A 535 -37.16 -6.36 30.55
N LEU A 536 -38.29 -6.47 31.27
CA LEU A 536 -38.29 -6.27 32.72
C LEU A 536 -37.43 -7.32 33.45
N PRO A 537 -36.66 -6.92 34.49
CA PRO A 537 -35.82 -7.84 35.24
C PRO A 537 -36.64 -8.94 35.92
N ARG A 538 -36.15 -10.18 35.87
CA ARG A 538 -36.82 -11.31 36.49
C ARG A 538 -36.81 -11.17 38.02
N THR A 539 -37.97 -11.35 38.63
CA THR A 539 -38.07 -11.43 40.09
C THR A 539 -37.34 -12.66 40.62
N ARG A 540 -37.00 -12.70 41.93
CA ARG A 540 -36.33 -13.86 42.56
C ARG A 540 -37.11 -15.18 42.42
N ARG A 541 -38.40 -15.14 42.08
CA ARG A 541 -39.25 -16.32 41.80
C ARG A 541 -39.39 -16.65 40.31
N GLY A 542 -38.70 -15.94 39.43
CA GLY A 542 -38.60 -16.27 38.00
C GLY A 542 -39.74 -15.78 37.11
N MET A 543 -40.76 -15.10 37.64
CA MET A 543 -41.84 -14.52 36.82
C MET A 543 -41.53 -13.07 36.43
N ILE A 544 -41.92 -12.71 35.20
CA ILE A 544 -41.93 -11.35 34.67
C ILE A 544 -43.28 -10.74 35.08
N PRO A 545 -43.34 -9.57 35.71
CA PRO A 545 -44.61 -8.94 36.04
C PRO A 545 -45.24 -8.44 34.73
N PHE A 546 -46.39 -9.00 34.37
CA PHE A 546 -47.31 -8.38 33.41
C PHE A 546 -48.25 -7.48 34.22
N GLY A 547 -48.36 -6.22 33.80
CA GLY A 547 -49.45 -5.32 34.22
C GLY A 547 -50.67 -5.56 33.37
#